data_AF-A0A7K2QF05-F1
#
_entry.id   AF-A0A7K2QF05-F1
#
_cell.length_a   1.000
_cell.length_b   1.000
_cell.length_c   1.000
_cell.angle_alpha   90.00
_cell.angle_beta   90.00
_cell.angle_gamma   90.00
#
_symmetry.space_group_name_H-M   'P 1'
#
loop_
_entity.id
_entity.type
_entity.pdbx_description
1 polymer ?
#
loop_
_entity_poly.entity_id
_entity_poly.type
_entity_poly.pdbx_seq_one_letter_code
_entity_poly.pdbx_strand_id
1 'polypeptide(L)'
;YGETTGRRLFAAAADLTRLAGWTSYDIAAHGLAQRYFVQALRLAQAAGDRPYGSYVLVTMSRQAVYLGHGREAVQLARVAQQGVGSGPPPVVQALLHSAEARGHAVLGEVRAATASLVRAERALGAARPGDDVPHWARL
;
A
#
# COMPACT_ATOMS: atom_id res chain seq x y z
N TYR A 1 19.63 -19.77 9.88
CA TYR A 1 20.34 -18.68 9.17
C TYR A 1 20.46 -17.48 10.09
N GLY A 2 21.41 -16.56 9.84
CA GLY A 2 21.55 -15.32 10.61
C GLY A 2 20.38 -14.36 10.39
N GLU A 3 20.22 -13.39 11.30
CA GLU A 3 19.09 -12.45 11.33
C GLU A 3 18.90 -11.69 10.01
N THR A 4 19.98 -11.21 9.40
CA THR A 4 19.97 -10.52 8.11
C THR A 4 19.42 -11.39 6.98
N THR A 5 19.83 -12.67 6.93
CA THR A 5 19.31 -13.63 5.95
C THR A 5 17.84 -13.93 6.21
N GLY A 6 17.45 -14.08 7.47
CA GLY A 6 16.05 -14.27 7.87
C GLY A 6 15.14 -13.13 7.39
N ARG A 7 15.54 -11.88 7.64
CA ARG A 7 14.78 -10.71 7.19
C ARG A 7 14.64 -10.64 5.66
N ARG A 8 15.70 -10.94 4.92
CA ARG A 8 15.66 -10.98 3.45
C ARG A 8 14.73 -12.08 2.92
N LEU A 9 14.71 -13.25 3.57
CA LEU A 9 13.78 -14.32 3.22
C LEU A 9 12.32 -13.93 3.49
N PHE A 10 12.04 -13.29 4.63
CA PHE A 10 10.70 -12.77 4.92
C PHE A 10 10.27 -11.69 3.92
N ALA A 11 11.17 -10.79 3.52
CA ALA A 11 10.88 -9.77 2.51
C ALA A 11 10.53 -10.41 1.14
N ALA A 12 11.34 -11.36 0.67
CA ALA A 12 11.06 -12.08 -0.57
C ALA A 12 9.75 -12.89 -0.51
N ALA A 13 9.50 -13.56 0.62
CA ALA A 13 8.25 -14.29 0.83
C ALA A 13 7.04 -13.35 0.88
N ALA A 14 7.17 -12.16 1.48
CA ALA A 14 6.12 -11.15 1.50
C ALA A 14 5.74 -10.75 0.06
N ASP A 15 6.72 -10.52 -0.81
CA ASP A 15 6.47 -10.14 -2.18
C ASP A 15 5.83 -11.23 -3.03
N LEU A 16 6.34 -12.46 -2.95
CA LEU A 16 5.70 -13.60 -3.60
C LEU A 16 4.27 -13.83 -3.12
N THR A 17 4.02 -13.69 -1.81
CA THR A 17 2.68 -13.85 -1.24
C THR A 17 1.74 -12.74 -1.70
N ARG A 18 2.21 -11.50 -1.78
CA ARG A 18 1.42 -10.38 -2.33
C ARG A 18 1.09 -10.61 -3.81
N LEU A 19 2.05 -11.11 -4.60
CA LEU A 19 1.81 -11.46 -6.00
C LEU A 19 0.75 -12.56 -6.14
N ALA A 20 0.79 -13.60 -5.30
CA ALA A 20 -0.28 -14.60 -5.23
C ALA A 20 -1.65 -14.00 -4.84
N GLY A 21 -1.64 -12.97 -4.00
CA GLY A 21 -2.82 -12.17 -3.70
C GLY A 21 -3.36 -11.43 -4.94
N TRP A 22 -2.48 -10.84 -5.74
CA TRP A 22 -2.84 -10.19 -7.00
C TRP A 22 -3.40 -11.17 -8.04
N THR A 23 -2.76 -12.32 -8.24
CA THR A 23 -3.28 -13.33 -9.18
C THR A 23 -4.65 -13.86 -8.74
N SER A 24 -4.87 -14.02 -7.43
CA SER A 24 -6.18 -14.38 -6.87
C SER A 24 -7.21 -13.28 -7.07
N TYR A 25 -6.80 -12.02 -6.93
CA TYR A 25 -7.65 -10.85 -7.18
C TYR A 25 -8.11 -10.80 -8.64
N ASP A 26 -7.20 -11.05 -9.60
CA ASP A 26 -7.49 -10.96 -11.03
C ASP A 26 -8.51 -12.02 -11.51
N ILE A 27 -8.57 -13.17 -10.84
CA ILE A 27 -9.59 -14.21 -11.08
C ILE A 27 -10.84 -14.04 -10.20
N ALA A 28 -11.03 -12.88 -9.59
CA ALA A 28 -12.14 -12.54 -8.69
C ALA A 28 -12.25 -13.40 -7.41
N ALA A 29 -11.20 -14.13 -7.04
CA ALA A 29 -11.12 -14.89 -5.79
C ALA A 29 -10.76 -13.96 -4.60
N HIS A 30 -11.59 -12.93 -4.36
CA HIS A 30 -11.26 -11.82 -3.45
C HIS A 30 -11.04 -12.24 -1.99
N GLY A 31 -11.77 -13.24 -1.48
CA GLY A 31 -11.53 -13.77 -0.13
C GLY A 31 -10.16 -14.44 0.00
N LEU A 32 -9.71 -15.14 -1.05
CA LEU A 32 -8.37 -15.73 -1.10
C LEU A 32 -7.30 -14.64 -1.22
N ALA A 33 -7.53 -13.66 -2.09
CA ALA A 33 -6.64 -12.51 -2.24
C ALA A 33 -6.40 -11.78 -0.91
N GLN A 34 -7.47 -11.52 -0.14
CA GLN A 34 -7.39 -10.86 1.15
C GLN A 34 -6.55 -11.67 2.16
N ARG A 35 -6.72 -13.00 2.19
CA ARG A 35 -5.89 -13.89 3.04
C ARG A 35 -4.42 -13.80 2.67
N TYR A 36 -4.09 -13.79 1.38
CA TYR A 36 -2.71 -13.62 0.92
C TYR A 36 -2.15 -12.24 1.27
N PHE A 37 -2.91 -11.16 1.11
CA PHE A 37 -2.45 -9.83 1.50
C PHE A 37 -2.19 -9.71 3.00
N VAL A 38 -3.05 -10.28 3.86
CA VAL A 38 -2.82 -10.33 5.31
C VAL A 38 -1.54 -11.12 5.64
N GLN A 39 -1.31 -12.24 4.96
CA GLN A 39 -0.09 -13.02 5.13
C GLN A 39 1.15 -12.24 4.68
N ALA A 40 1.09 -11.54 3.54
CA ALA A 40 2.17 -10.69 3.05
C ALA A 40 2.49 -9.55 4.04
N LEU A 41 1.48 -8.95 4.65
CA LEU A 41 1.67 -7.91 5.67
C LEU A 41 2.43 -8.44 6.89
N ARG A 42 2.08 -9.62 7.38
CA ARG A 42 2.79 -10.28 8.51
C ARG A 42 4.24 -10.61 8.16
N LEU A 43 4.48 -11.06 6.93
CA LEU A 43 5.84 -11.34 6.45
C LEU A 43 6.67 -10.05 6.32
N ALA A 44 6.07 -8.96 5.83
CA ALA A 44 6.72 -7.64 5.79
C ALA A 44 7.08 -7.13 7.19
N GLN A 45 6.20 -7.34 8.17
CA GLN A 45 6.47 -7.03 9.59
C GLN A 45 7.64 -7.87 10.13
N ALA A 46 7.66 -9.17 9.84
CA ALA A 46 8.77 -10.06 10.24
C ALA A 46 10.11 -9.69 9.56
N ALA A 47 10.06 -9.13 8.35
CA ALA A 47 11.22 -8.59 7.66
C ALA A 47 11.70 -7.25 8.24
N GLY A 48 10.86 -6.55 9.01
CA GLY A 48 11.11 -5.17 9.46
C GLY A 48 10.96 -4.14 8.33
N ASP A 49 10.35 -4.50 7.20
CA ASP A 49 10.18 -3.63 6.03
C ASP A 49 8.86 -2.86 6.13
N ARG A 50 8.91 -1.76 6.88
CA ARG A 50 7.75 -0.87 7.11
C ARG A 50 7.22 -0.24 5.81
N PRO A 51 8.05 0.32 4.91
CA PRO A 51 7.57 0.84 3.64
C PRO A 51 6.81 -0.21 2.82
N TYR A 52 7.32 -1.44 2.76
CA TYR A 52 6.64 -2.52 2.05
C TYR A 52 5.31 -2.92 2.73
N GLY A 53 5.28 -2.96 4.07
CA GLY A 53 4.03 -3.18 4.82
C GLY A 53 2.94 -2.15 4.48
N SER A 54 3.31 -0.86 4.36
CA SER A 54 2.39 0.19 3.92
C SER A 54 1.93 0.00 2.48
N TYR A 55 2.79 -0.49 1.60
CA TYR A 55 2.39 -0.83 0.23
C TYR A 55 1.38 -1.99 0.18
N VAL A 56 1.52 -3.00 1.04
CA VAL A 56 0.52 -4.08 1.18
C VAL A 56 -0.83 -3.52 1.65
N LEU A 57 -0.83 -2.57 2.61
CA LEU A 57 -2.06 -1.91 3.06
C LEU A 57 -2.71 -1.07 1.95
N VAL A 58 -1.93 -0.39 1.10
CA VAL A 58 -2.46 0.29 -0.10
C VAL A 58 -3.09 -0.72 -1.07
N THR A 59 -2.49 -1.90 -1.24
CA THR A 59 -3.05 -2.98 -2.06
C THR A 59 -4.40 -3.45 -1.52
N MET A 60 -4.51 -3.66 -0.20
CA MET A 60 -5.78 -4.01 0.44
C MET A 60 -6.80 -2.87 0.32
N SER A 61 -6.38 -1.61 0.44
CA SER A 61 -7.24 -0.44 0.24
C SER A 61 -7.81 -0.41 -1.18
N ARG A 62 -6.99 -0.73 -2.20
CA ARG A 62 -7.44 -0.86 -3.59
C ARG A 62 -8.48 -1.97 -3.76
N GLN A 63 -8.29 -3.12 -3.11
CA GLN A 63 -9.30 -4.18 -3.11
C GLN A 63 -10.63 -3.71 -2.48
N ALA A 64 -10.56 -3.02 -1.33
CA ALA A 64 -11.74 -2.46 -0.67
C ALA A 64 -12.47 -1.44 -1.56
N VAL A 65 -11.74 -0.58 -2.29
CA VAL A 65 -12.33 0.33 -3.29
C VAL A 65 -13.07 -0.44 -4.38
N TYR A 66 -12.45 -1.48 -4.94
CA TYR A 66 -13.07 -2.29 -5.99
C TYR A 66 -14.37 -2.97 -5.54
N LEU A 67 -14.41 -3.42 -4.28
CA LEU A 67 -15.59 -4.04 -3.67
C LEU A 67 -16.62 -3.05 -3.13
N GLY A 68 -16.40 -1.74 -3.28
CA GLY A 68 -17.31 -0.70 -2.78
C GLY A 68 -17.22 -0.45 -1.27
N HIS A 69 -16.22 -1.01 -0.57
CA HIS A 69 -16.02 -0.86 0.86
C HIS A 69 -15.22 0.43 1.19
N GLY A 70 -15.81 1.59 0.91
CA GLY A 70 -15.10 2.89 1.03
C GLY A 70 -14.52 3.20 2.41
N ARG A 71 -15.24 2.86 3.50
CA ARG A 71 -14.76 3.09 4.88
C ARG A 71 -13.50 2.28 5.20
N GLU A 72 -13.50 1.01 4.80
CA GLU A 72 -12.35 0.12 4.95
C GLU A 72 -11.16 0.62 4.13
N ALA A 73 -11.40 1.06 2.89
CA ALA A 73 -10.37 1.63 2.03
C ALA A 73 -9.67 2.85 2.66
N VAL A 74 -10.44 3.79 3.21
CA VAL A 74 -9.91 4.98 3.91
C VAL A 74 -9.11 4.57 5.14
N GLN A 75 -9.62 3.63 5.94
CA GLN A 75 -8.93 3.16 7.14
C GLN A 75 -7.58 2.51 6.78
N LEU A 76 -7.54 1.61 5.80
CA LEU A 76 -6.31 0.96 5.33
C LEU A 76 -5.29 1.98 4.82
N ALA A 77 -5.73 2.98 4.06
CA ALA A 77 -4.85 4.04 3.56
C ALA A 77 -4.27 4.90 4.70
N ARG A 78 -5.05 5.20 5.74
CA ARG A 78 -4.57 5.95 6.92
C ARG A 78 -3.57 5.14 7.75
N VAL A 79 -3.83 3.85 7.96
CA VAL A 79 -2.88 2.96 8.63
C VAL A 79 -1.59 2.86 7.82
N ALA A 80 -1.68 2.81 6.49
CA ALA A 80 -0.50 2.82 5.61
C ALA A 80 0.32 4.12 5.77
N GLN A 81 -0.35 5.28 5.84
CA GLN A 81 0.30 6.58 6.09
C GLN A 81 1.02 6.62 7.44
N GLN A 82 0.40 6.07 8.49
CA GLN A 82 1.01 6.00 9.82
C GLN A 82 2.16 5.00 9.89
N GLY A 83 2.07 3.89 9.14
CA GLY A 83 3.00 2.77 9.20
C GLY A 83 4.25 2.88 8.32
N VAL A 84 4.26 3.80 7.34
CA VAL A 84 5.32 3.83 6.30
C VAL A 84 6.69 4.25 6.85
N GLY A 85 6.71 4.90 8.01
CA GLY A 85 7.92 5.40 8.66
C GLY A 85 8.19 6.88 8.38
N SER A 86 9.32 7.37 8.87
CA SER A 86 9.71 8.78 8.76
C SER A 86 10.31 9.08 7.39
N GLY A 87 9.78 10.10 6.72
CA GLY A 87 10.32 10.60 5.45
C GLY A 87 10.24 9.61 4.27
N PRO A 88 9.09 8.98 3.99
CA PRO A 88 8.95 8.16 2.78
C PRO A 88 9.20 9.02 1.52
N PRO A 89 9.73 8.44 0.44
CA PRO A 89 9.95 9.16 -0.82
C PRO A 89 8.67 9.85 -1.31
N PRO A 90 8.76 11.02 -1.98
CA PRO A 90 7.58 11.80 -2.36
C PRO A 90 6.56 11.01 -3.20
N VAL A 91 7.03 10.11 -4.08
CA VAL A 91 6.15 9.21 -4.86
C VAL A 91 5.37 8.23 -3.98
N VAL A 92 5.96 7.75 -2.89
CA VAL A 92 5.27 6.87 -1.92
C VAL A 92 4.22 7.67 -1.15
N GLN A 93 4.52 8.91 -0.75
CA GLN A 93 3.54 9.80 -0.13
C GLN A 93 2.35 10.06 -1.06
N ALA A 94 2.63 10.32 -2.34
CA ALA A 94 1.60 10.52 -3.35
C ALA A 94 0.70 9.29 -3.51
N LEU A 95 1.27 8.09 -3.51
CA LEU A 95 0.54 6.83 -3.56
C LEU A 95 -0.40 6.66 -2.35
N LEU A 96 0.08 6.93 -1.15
CA LEU A 96 -0.68 6.80 0.09
C LEU A 96 -1.88 7.75 0.15
N HIS A 97 -1.69 9.01 -0.23
CA HIS A 97 -2.76 10.00 -0.31
C HIS A 97 -3.76 9.70 -1.43
N SER A 98 -3.27 9.17 -2.56
CA SER A 98 -4.13 8.72 -3.66
C SER A 98 -5.04 7.56 -3.24
N ALA A 99 -4.55 6.64 -2.41
CA ALA A 99 -5.35 5.55 -1.87
C ALA A 99 -6.48 6.07 -0.96
N GLU A 100 -6.18 7.02 -0.06
CA GLU A 100 -7.18 7.66 0.80
C GLU A 100 -8.24 8.40 -0.03
N ALA A 101 -7.83 9.13 -1.07
CA ALA A 101 -8.74 9.83 -1.96
C ALA A 101 -9.75 8.88 -2.64
N ARG A 102 -9.30 7.71 -3.12
CA ARG A 102 -10.18 6.72 -3.75
C ARG A 102 -11.19 6.16 -2.74
N GLY A 103 -10.78 5.93 -1.50
CA GLY A 103 -11.70 5.52 -0.43
C GLY A 103 -12.80 6.56 -0.18
N HIS A 104 -12.44 7.84 -0.07
CA HIS A 104 -13.40 8.93 0.07
C HIS A 104 -14.32 9.07 -1.15
N ALA A 105 -13.81 8.85 -2.36
CA ALA A 105 -14.61 8.88 -3.58
C ALA A 105 -15.71 7.81 -3.59
N VAL A 106 -15.41 6.58 -3.12
CA VAL A 106 -16.42 5.51 -2.97
C VAL A 106 -17.53 5.89 -1.99
N LEU A 107 -17.22 6.71 -0.97
CA LEU A 107 -18.19 7.20 0.01
C LEU A 107 -18.99 8.42 -0.48
N GLY A 108 -18.67 8.99 -1.64
CA GLY A 108 -19.25 10.26 -2.10
C GLY A 108 -18.75 11.49 -1.35
N GLU A 109 -17.68 11.37 -0.56
CA GLU A 109 -17.13 12.43 0.27
C GLU A 109 -16.21 13.36 -0.53
N VAL A 110 -16.81 14.09 -1.49
CA VAL A 110 -16.09 14.90 -2.50
C VAL A 110 -15.02 15.80 -1.88
N ARG A 111 -15.35 16.55 -0.81
CA ARG A 111 -14.38 17.46 -0.16
C ARG A 111 -13.16 16.72 0.39
N ALA A 112 -13.36 15.57 1.03
CA ALA A 112 -12.28 14.78 1.61
C ALA A 112 -11.44 14.08 0.53
N ALA A 113 -12.09 13.61 -0.54
CA ALA A 113 -11.42 13.06 -1.72
C ALA A 113 -10.51 14.12 -2.37
N THR A 114 -11.04 15.31 -2.67
CA THR A 114 -10.27 16.42 -3.25
C THR A 114 -9.11 16.85 -2.36
N ALA A 115 -9.33 16.99 -1.04
CA ALA A 115 -8.25 17.35 -0.12
C ALA A 115 -7.12 16.31 -0.11
N SER A 116 -7.45 15.02 -0.25
CA SER A 116 -6.47 13.94 -0.33
C SER A 116 -5.75 13.91 -1.68
N LEU A 117 -6.43 14.19 -2.78
CA LEU A 117 -5.81 14.35 -4.11
C LEU A 117 -4.83 15.53 -4.13
N VAL A 118 -5.19 16.68 -3.58
CA VAL A 118 -4.28 17.84 -3.50
C VAL A 118 -3.01 17.50 -2.71
N ARG A 119 -3.12 16.70 -1.63
CA ARG A 119 -1.95 16.20 -0.91
C ARG A 119 -1.10 15.27 -1.76
N ALA A 120 -1.73 14.38 -2.53
CA ALA A 120 -1.05 13.48 -3.45
C ALA A 120 -0.28 14.25 -4.56
N GLU A 121 -0.93 15.25 -5.17
CA GLU A 121 -0.34 16.09 -6.21
C GLU A 121 0.85 16.90 -5.69
N ARG A 122 0.74 17.49 -4.50
CA ARG A 122 1.85 18.21 -3.87
C ARG A 122 3.05 17.30 -3.59
N ALA A 123 2.79 16.09 -3.08
CA ALA A 123 3.84 15.11 -2.85
C ALA A 123 4.50 14.68 -4.17
N LEU A 124 3.72 14.41 -5.21
CA LEU A 124 4.24 14.03 -6.52
C LEU A 124 5.06 15.15 -7.16
N GLY A 125 4.62 16.41 -7.04
CA GLY A 125 5.35 17.58 -7.53
C GLY A 125 6.68 17.84 -6.80
N ALA A 126 6.90 17.23 -5.64
CA ALA A 126 8.17 17.30 -4.92
C ALA A 126 9.16 16.18 -5.32
N ALA A 127 8.73 15.17 -6.09
CA ALA A 127 9.58 14.08 -6.54
C ALA A 127 10.64 14.57 -7.55
N ARG A 128 11.86 14.03 -7.47
CA ARG A 128 12.98 14.41 -8.33
C ARG A 128 13.53 13.19 -9.08
N PRO A 129 14.07 13.39 -10.30
CA PRO A 129 14.88 12.38 -10.96
C PRO A 129 16.07 11.98 -10.05
N GLY A 130 16.22 10.67 -9.80
CA GLY A 130 17.29 10.14 -8.96
C GLY A 130 16.92 9.94 -7.49
N ASP A 131 15.68 10.23 -7.08
CA ASP A 131 15.20 9.82 -5.75
C ASP A 131 15.32 8.29 -5.58
N ASP A 132 15.74 7.85 -4.39
CA ASP A 132 15.78 6.42 -4.06
C ASP A 132 14.35 5.92 -3.82
N VAL A 133 13.78 5.33 -4.87
CA VAL A 133 12.39 4.86 -4.89
C VAL A 133 12.38 3.33 -4.74
N PRO A 134 11.61 2.78 -3.77
CA PRO A 134 11.41 1.36 -3.65
C PRO A 134 10.97 0.74 -4.98
N HIS A 135 11.45 -0.46 -5.31
CA HIS A 135 11.19 -1.10 -6.60
C HIS A 135 9.68 -1.20 -6.94
N TRP A 136 8.82 -1.38 -5.94
CA TRP A 136 7.37 -1.45 -6.09
C TRP A 136 6.68 -0.09 -6.28
N ALA A 137 7.41 1.01 -6.08
CA ALA A 137 6.95 2.39 -6.26
C ALA A 137 7.52 3.05 -7.52
N ARG A 138 8.38 2.35 -8.28
CA ARG A 138 8.84 2.81 -9.59
C ARG A 138 7.71 2.61 -10.61
N LEU A 139 7.38 3.67 -11.35
CA LEU A 139 6.46 3.65 -12.49
C LEU A 139 7.09 2.92 -13.68
#